data_AF-G7VC53-F1
#
_entry.id   AF-G7VC53-F1
#
_cell.length_a   1.000
_cell.length_b   1.000
_cell.length_c   1.000
_cell.angle_alpha   90.00
_cell.angle_beta   90.00
_cell.angle_gamma   90.00
#
_symmetry.space_group_name_H-M   'P 1'
#
loop_
_entity.id
_entity.type
_entity.pdbx_description
1 polymer ?
#
loop_
_entity_poly.entity_id
_entity_poly.type
_entity_poly.pdbx_seq_one_letter_code
_entity_poly.pdbx_strand_id
1 'polypeptide(L)'
;MAMQIVETGCVDVAAVTLRIKTFLQQMVGYLPPNFRVIKAEREGDVWVVEVYYVYVSAVLGVPPREIKAVLKVDEKCRILDYREEQ
;
A
#
# COMPACT_ATOMS: atom_id res chain seq x y z
N MET A 1 24.10 10.51 11.08
CA MET A 1 23.06 11.45 10.62
C MET A 1 21.73 10.73 10.67
N ALA A 2 20.87 11.08 11.64
CA ALA A 2 19.57 10.44 11.82
C ALA A 2 18.58 11.02 10.81
N MET A 3 18.05 10.20 9.92
CA MET A 3 16.97 10.57 9.02
C MET A 3 15.71 10.83 9.86
N GLN A 4 15.34 12.11 10.01
CA GLN A 4 14.06 12.48 10.60
C GLN A 4 12.96 12.05 9.63
N ILE A 5 12.28 10.96 9.94
CA ILE A 5 10.95 10.69 9.40
C ILE A 5 10.06 11.78 9.96
N VAL A 6 9.81 12.82 9.17
CA VAL A 6 8.81 13.82 9.49
C VAL A 6 7.48 13.06 9.56
N GLU A 7 6.93 12.88 10.77
CA GLU A 7 5.58 12.39 11.02
C GLU A 7 4.57 13.47 10.59
N THR A 8 4.61 13.91 9.33
CA THR A 8 3.44 14.52 8.70
C THR A 8 2.44 13.39 8.54
N GLY A 9 1.37 13.44 9.33
CA GLY A 9 0.28 12.48 9.26
C GLY A 9 -0.31 12.37 7.85
N CYS A 10 -1.10 11.33 7.64
CA CYS A 10 -1.82 11.09 6.40
C CYS A 10 -3.03 12.03 6.32
N VAL A 11 -2.76 13.28 5.91
CA VAL A 11 -3.78 14.33 5.83
C VAL A 11 -4.66 14.18 4.58
N ASP A 12 -4.13 13.57 3.52
CA ASP A 12 -4.80 13.39 2.23
C ASP A 12 -4.57 11.99 1.60
N VAL A 13 -5.38 11.67 0.59
CA VAL A 13 -5.33 10.40 -0.14
C VAL A 13 -3.98 10.19 -0.86
N ALA A 14 -3.30 11.26 -1.28
CA ALA A 14 -2.02 11.16 -1.97
C ALA A 14 -0.90 10.72 -1.02
N ALA A 15 -0.88 11.25 0.20
CA ALA A 15 0.03 10.86 1.27
C ALA A 15 -0.17 9.39 1.65
N VAL A 16 -1.43 8.96 1.82
CA VAL A 16 -1.79 7.56 2.07
C VAL A 16 -1.31 6.66 0.93
N THR A 17 -1.58 7.05 -0.32
CA THR A 17 -1.16 6.32 -1.53
C THR A 17 0.36 6.16 -1.59
N LEU A 18 1.11 7.24 -1.36
CA LEU A 18 2.57 7.22 -1.39
C LEU A 18 3.14 6.28 -0.31
N ARG A 19 2.53 6.23 0.86
CA ARG A 19 2.94 5.37 1.96
C ARG A 19 2.67 3.90 1.66
N ILE A 20 1.49 3.58 1.15
CA ILE A 20 1.16 2.21 0.71
C ILE A 20 2.10 1.76 -0.41
N LYS A 21 2.37 2.65 -1.37
CA LYS A 21 3.32 2.40 -2.46
C LYS A 21 4.71 2.06 -1.93
N THR A 22 5.20 2.84 -0.97
CA THR A 22 6.51 2.63 -0.34
C THR A 22 6.55 1.31 0.43
N PHE A 23 5.48 0.99 1.17
CA PHE A 23 5.38 -0.25 1.92
C PHE A 23 5.38 -1.49 1.02
N LEU A 24 4.54 -1.51 -0.02
CA LEU A 24 4.51 -2.62 -0.99
C LEU A 24 5.86 -2.79 -1.68
N GLN A 25 6.51 -1.67 -2.05
CA GLN A 25 7.84 -1.71 -2.63
C GLN A 25 8.89 -2.27 -1.66
N GLN A 26 8.77 -1.99 -0.36
CA GLN A 26 9.67 -2.56 0.66
C GLN A 26 9.45 -4.06 0.88
N MET A 27 8.21 -4.53 0.82
CA MET A 27 7.91 -5.96 0.96
C MET A 27 8.34 -6.78 -0.26
N VAL A 28 8.08 -6.25 -1.46
CA VAL A 28 8.29 -6.98 -2.73
C VAL A 28 9.67 -6.69 -3.33
N GLY A 29 10.37 -5.66 -2.85
CA GLY A 29 11.68 -5.22 -3.33
C GLY A 29 11.62 -4.32 -4.57
N TYR A 30 10.46 -4.21 -5.21
CA TYR A 30 10.20 -3.32 -6.35
C TYR A 30 8.74 -2.86 -6.32
N LEU A 31 8.42 -1.78 -7.03
CA LEU A 31 7.04 -1.33 -7.19
C LEU A 31 6.30 -2.29 -8.14
N PRO A 32 5.26 -3.00 -7.69
CA PRO A 32 4.55 -3.92 -8.55
C PRO A 32 3.95 -3.20 -9.77
N PRO A 33 4.00 -3.81 -10.96
CA PRO A 33 3.35 -3.25 -12.15
C PRO A 33 1.84 -3.08 -11.92
N ASN A 34 1.28 -2.05 -12.57
CA ASN A 34 -0.13 -1.68 -12.48
C ASN A 34 -0.65 -1.40 -11.05
N PHE A 35 0.23 -1.04 -10.12
CA PHE A 35 -0.20 -0.57 -8.80
C PHE A 35 -1.16 0.62 -8.94
N ARG A 36 -2.36 0.48 -8.37
CA ARG A 36 -3.39 1.52 -8.33
C ARG A 36 -4.15 1.44 -7.01
N VAL A 37 -4.47 2.60 -6.46
CA VAL A 37 -5.47 2.73 -5.40
C VAL A 37 -6.83 2.78 -6.09
N ILE A 38 -7.68 1.79 -5.80
CA ILE A 38 -9.05 1.72 -6.35
C ILE A 38 -9.97 2.64 -5.56
N LYS A 39 -9.86 2.58 -4.22
CA LYS A 39 -10.75 3.29 -3.31
C LYS A 39 -9.97 3.67 -2.06
N ALA A 40 -10.22 4.86 -1.54
CA ALA A 40 -9.69 5.30 -0.26
C ALA A 40 -10.79 6.06 0.49
N GLU A 41 -11.28 5.47 1.57
CA GLU A 41 -12.31 6.04 2.44
C GLU A 41 -11.74 6.26 3.83
N ARG A 42 -12.18 7.33 4.48
CA ARG A 42 -11.80 7.63 5.86
C ARG A 42 -12.96 7.32 6.78
N GLU A 43 -12.78 6.33 7.65
CA GLU A 43 -13.69 5.97 8.73
C GLU A 43 -13.12 6.47 10.06
N GLY A 44 -13.50 7.68 10.46
CA GLY A 44 -12.98 8.34 11.66
C GLY A 44 -11.49 8.64 11.55
N ASP A 45 -10.68 7.97 12.38
CA ASP A 45 -9.22 8.14 12.43
C ASP A 45 -8.46 7.10 11.59
N VAL A 46 -9.18 6.23 10.88
CA VAL A 46 -8.62 5.17 10.05
C VAL A 46 -9.01 5.38 8.59
N TRP A 47 -8.05 5.19 7.70
CA TRP A 47 -8.23 5.11 6.26
C TRP A 47 -8.36 3.65 5.84
N VAL A 48 -9.45 3.31 5.17
CA VAL A 48 -9.64 2.02 4.50
C VAL A 48 -9.33 2.21 3.02
N VAL A 49 -8.31 1.51 2.54
CA VAL A 49 -7.76 1.69 1.19
C VAL A 49 -7.76 0.37 0.45
N GLU A 50 -8.47 0.34 -0.67
CA GLU A 50 -8.45 -0.76 -1.61
C GLU A 50 -7.38 -0.50 -2.66
N VAL A 51 -6.47 -1.44 -2.81
CA VAL A 51 -5.41 -1.39 -3.82
C VAL A 51 -5.46 -2.60 -4.73
N TYR A 52 -4.98 -2.39 -5.94
CA TYR A 52 -4.77 -3.43 -6.91
C TYR A 52 -3.37 -3.35 -7.45
N TYR A 53 -2.74 -4.49 -7.64
CA TYR A 53 -1.45 -4.58 -8.29
C TYR A 53 -1.24 -5.95 -8.92
N VAL A 54 -0.30 -6.03 -9.86
CA VAL A 54 0.11 -7.29 -10.48
C VAL A 54 1.41 -7.73 -9.84
N TYR A 55 1.40 -8.88 -9.18
CA TYR A 55 2.59 -9.52 -8.65
C TYR A 55 3.24 -10.38 -9.72
N VAL A 56 4.49 -10.07 -10.05
CA VAL A 56 5.31 -10.86 -10.98
C VAL A 56 6.37 -11.60 -10.18
N SER A 57 6.29 -12.93 -10.18
CA SER A 57 7.29 -13.77 -9.53
C SER A 57 8.61 -13.70 -10.32
N ALA A 58 9.74 -13.68 -9.60
CA ALA A 58 11.06 -13.83 -10.21
C ALA A 58 11.35 -15.27 -10.68
N VAL A 59 10.51 -16.23 -10.29
CA VAL A 59 10.65 -17.64 -10.69
C VAL A 59 10.12 -17.82 -12.12
N LEU A 60 11.01 -18.25 -13.01
CA LEU A 60 10.70 -18.53 -14.42
C LEU A 60 9.54 -19.54 -14.53
N GLY A 61 8.53 -19.19 -15.32
CA GLY A 61 7.34 -20.03 -15.55
C GLY A 61 6.18 -19.83 -14.58
N VAL A 62 6.33 -19.01 -13.52
CA VAL A 62 5.19 -18.62 -12.68
C VAL A 62 4.46 -17.45 -13.34
N PRO A 63 3.17 -17.59 -13.71
CA PRO A 63 2.43 -16.52 -14.34
C PRO A 63 2.21 -15.34 -13.36
N PRO A 64 2.10 -14.11 -13.88
CA PRO A 64 1.69 -12.96 -13.07
C PRO A 64 0.37 -13.21 -12.36
N ARG A 65 0.25 -12.74 -11.13
CA ARG A 65 -0.97 -12.84 -10.33
C ARG A 65 -1.53 -11.45 -10.10
N GLU A 66 -2.82 -11.28 -10.34
CA GLU A 66 -3.52 -10.05 -9.98
C GLU A 66 -3.90 -10.13 -8.51
N ILE A 67 -3.54 -9.10 -7.75
CA ILE A 67 -3.80 -9.02 -6.32
C ILE A 67 -4.69 -7.82 -6.06
N LYS A 68 -5.80 -8.07 -5.35
CA LYS A 68 -6.65 -7.05 -4.73
C LYS A 68 -6.43 -7.14 -3.23
N ALA A 69 -6.15 -6.00 -2.61
CA ALA A 69 -5.91 -5.97 -1.18
C ALA A 69 -6.61 -4.76 -0.54
N VAL A 70 -7.05 -4.96 0.70
CA VAL A 70 -7.61 -3.91 1.54
C VAL A 70 -6.63 -3.62 2.65
N LEU A 71 -6.20 -2.37 2.76
CA LEU A 71 -5.32 -1.86 3.80
C LEU A 71 -6.07 -0.94 4.74
N LYS A 72 -5.82 -1.08 6.04
CA LYS A 72 -6.24 -0.09 7.04
C LYS A 72 -5.03 0.74 7.45
N VAL A 73 -5.12 2.05 7.37
CA VAL A 73 -4.02 2.98 7.65
C VAL A 73 -4.45 3.98 8.70
N ASP A 74 -3.67 4.20 9.76
CA ASP A 74 -3.98 5.22 10.76
C ASP A 74 -3.67 6.65 10.28
N GLU A 75 -4.05 7.65 11.08
CA GLU A 75 -3.72 9.07 10.86
C GLU A 75 -2.21 9.36 10.75
N LYS A 76 -1.35 8.47 11.26
CA LYS A 76 0.12 8.56 11.18
C LYS A 76 0.70 7.77 10.00
N CYS A 77 -0.14 7.35 9.05
CA CYS A 77 0.23 6.54 7.90
C CYS A 77 0.78 5.14 8.21
N ARG A 78 0.45 4.58 9.38
CA ARG A 78 0.87 3.24 9.78
C ARG A 78 -0.18 2.25 9.32
N ILE A 79 0.26 1.21 8.63
CA ILE A 79 -0.63 0.14 8.18
C ILE A 79 -0.99 -0.70 9.41
N LEU A 80 -2.27 -0.68 9.78
CA LEU A 80 -2.85 -1.41 10.90
C LEU A 80 -3.23 -2.83 10.50
N ASP A 81 -3.71 -3.02 9.27
CA ASP A 81 -4.15 -4.32 8.75
C ASP A 81 -3.92 -4.37 7.23
N TYR A 82 -3.56 -5.55 6.72
CA TYR A 82 -3.40 -5.87 5.30
C TYR A 82 -4.09 -7.20 5.04
N ARG A 83 -5.13 -7.18 4.19
CA ARG A 83 -5.86 -8.38 3.79
C ARG A 83 -5.89 -8.49 2.28
N GLU A 84 -5.42 -9.62 1.76
CA GLU A 84 -5.58 -9.98 0.36
C GLU A 84 -6.99 -10.57 0.17
N GLU A 85 -7.80 -9.93 -0.67
CA GLU A 85 -9.00 -10.55 -1.20
C GLU A 85 -8.58 -11.43 -2.38
N GLN A 86 -8.58 -12.76 -2.16
CA GLN A 86 -8.30 -13.77 -3.19
C GLN A 86 -9.49 -13.98 -4.12
#